data_AF-A0A9X3Z1V3-F1
#
_entry.id   AF-A0A9X3Z1V3-F1
#
_cell.length_a   1.000
_cell.length_b   1.000
_cell.length_c   1.000
_cell.angle_alpha   90.00
_cell.angle_beta   90.00
_cell.angle_gamma   90.00
#
_symmetry.space_group_name_H-M   'P 1'
#
loop_
_entity.id
_entity.type
_entity.pdbx_description
1 polymer ?
#
loop_
_entity_poly.entity_id
_entity_poly.type
_entity_poly.pdbx_seq_one_letter_code
_entity_poly.pdbx_strand_id
1 'polypeptide(L)' 'MRFPFRRLMEILRFFLLFVTCTLLSYGIISLLSDRFMPGDPYREPHGNAVKVVKLINAQGAEDWDGYLARLQLFYLTGE' A
#
# COMPACT_ATOMS: atom_id res chain seq x y z
N MET A 1 -16.91 -49.68 4.41
CA MET A 1 -16.59 -48.42 3.72
C MET A 1 -15.30 -48.61 2.93
N ARG A 2 -15.38 -48.92 1.62
CA ARG A 2 -14.18 -49.03 0.77
C ARG A 2 -13.90 -47.66 0.18
N PHE A 3 -12.95 -46.93 0.78
CA PHE A 3 -12.47 -45.70 0.18
C PHE A 3 -11.92 -46.02 -1.21
N PRO A 4 -12.46 -45.44 -2.30
CA PRO A 4 -11.97 -45.71 -3.64
C PRO A 4 -10.60 -45.08 -3.78
N PHE A 5 -9.55 -45.86 -3.50
CA PHE A 5 -8.13 -45.45 -3.51
C PHE A 5 -7.73 -44.72 -4.80
N ARG A 6 -8.38 -45.07 -5.93
CA ARG A 6 -8.25 -44.36 -7.22
C ARG A 6 -8.62 -42.86 -7.13
N ARG A 7 -9.74 -42.53 -6.50
CA ARG A 7 -10.19 -41.14 -6.33
C ARG A 7 -9.24 -40.35 -5.43
N LEU A 8 -8.71 -40.99 -4.39
CA LEU A 8 -7.73 -40.36 -3.51
C LEU A 8 -6.43 -40.00 -4.27
N MET A 9 -5.97 -40.89 -5.16
CA MET A 9 -4.81 -40.64 -6.03
C MET A 9 -5.05 -39.50 -7.03
N GLU A 10 -6.24 -39.41 -7.61
CA GLU A 10 -6.60 -38.30 -8.50
C GLU A 10 -6.62 -36.96 -7.75
N ILE A 11 -7.20 -36.92 -6.55
CA ILE A 11 -7.22 -35.74 -5.70
C ILE A 11 -5.81 -35.34 -5.30
N LEU A 12 -4.96 -36.30 -4.90
CA LEU A 12 -3.57 -36.03 -4.54
C LEU A 12 -2.78 -35.45 -5.72
N ARG A 13 -2.99 -35.99 -6.93
CA ARG A 13 -2.33 -35.49 -8.15
C ARG A 13 -2.76 -34.07 -8.48
N PHE A 14 -4.05 -33.78 -8.39
CA PHE A 14 -4.58 -32.43 -8.61
C PHE A 14 -4.08 -31.46 -7.53
N PHE A 15 -4.07 -31.89 -6.27
CA PHE A 15 -3.57 -31.13 -5.15
C PHE A 15 -2.08 -30.80 -5.31
N LEU A 16 -1.28 -31.76 -5.74
CA LEU A 16 0.15 -31.54 -6.00
C LEU A 16 0.37 -30.53 -7.13
N LEU A 17 -0.37 -30.68 -8.24
CA LEU A 17 -0.38 -29.70 -9.33
C LEU A 17 -0.76 -28.29 -8.84
N PHE A 18 -1.82 -28.19 -8.04
CA PHE A 18 -2.27 -26.94 -7.46
C PHE A 18 -1.19 -26.30 -6.58
N VAL A 19 -0.64 -27.05 -5.62
CA VAL A 19 0.41 -26.56 -4.71
C VAL A 19 1.64 -26.10 -5.48
N THR A 20 2.10 -26.86 -6.47
CA THR A 20 3.24 -26.45 -7.31
C THR A 20 2.95 -25.16 -8.06
N CYS A 21 1.77 -25.03 -8.66
CA CYS A 21 1.35 -23.81 -9.37
C CYS A 21 1.28 -22.61 -8.42
N THR A 22 0.70 -22.78 -7.22
CA THR A 22 0.60 -21.73 -6.20
C THR A 22 1.97 -21.27 -5.73
N LEU A 23 2.89 -22.20 -5.42
CA LEU A 23 4.26 -21.86 -5.01
C LEU A 23 5.03 -21.12 -6.10
N LEU A 24 4.89 -21.58 -7.35
CA LEU A 24 5.56 -20.98 -8.50
C LEU A 24 5.04 -19.54 -8.72
N SER A 25 3.72 -19.37 -8.67
CA SER A 25 3.07 -18.05 -8.79
C SER A 25 3.48 -17.11 -7.66
N TYR A 26 3.51 -17.60 -6.41
CA TYR A 26 3.97 -16.82 -5.26
C TYR A 26 5.43 -16.37 -5.43
N GLY A 27 6.31 -17.27 -5.87
CA GLY A 27 7.72 -16.94 -6.13
C GLY A 27 7.88 -15.84 -7.19
N ILE A 28 7.12 -15.92 -8.28
CA ILE A 28 7.13 -14.89 -9.34
C ILE A 28 6.65 -13.55 -8.78
N ILE A 29 5.51 -13.53 -8.08
CA ILE A 29 4.93 -12.31 -7.52
C ILE A 29 5.86 -11.69 -6.48
N SER A 30 6.49 -12.49 -5.63
CA SER A 30 7.43 -12.01 -4.63
C SER A 30 8.68 -11.40 -5.27
N LEU A 31 9.26 -12.03 -6.30
CA LEU A 31 10.37 -11.46 -7.06
C LEU A 31 9.99 -10.15 -7.76
N LEU A 32 8.78 -10.08 -8.31
CA LEU A 32 8.26 -8.87 -8.93
C LEU A 32 8.05 -7.76 -7.88
N SER A 33 7.43 -8.10 -6.75
CA SER A 33 7.15 -7.16 -5.67
C SER A 33 8.42 -6.52 -5.11
N ASP A 34 9.48 -7.30 -4.93
CA ASP A 34 10.77 -6.79 -4.47
C ASP A 34 11.42 -5.82 -5.47
N ARG A 35 11.14 -6.00 -6.77
CA ARG A 35 11.62 -5.10 -7.83
C ARG A 35 10.78 -3.84 -8.01
N PHE A 36 9.46 -3.94 -7.81
CA PHE A 36 8.52 -2.85 -8.07
C PHE A 36 8.23 -1.99 -6.84
N MET A 37 8.38 -2.52 -5.63
CA MET A 37 8.16 -1.76 -4.42
C MET A 37 9.49 -1.13 -3.98
N PRO A 38 9.64 0.21 -4.02
CA PRO A 38 10.83 0.84 -3.45
C PRO A 38 10.90 0.45 -1.98
N GLY A 39 12.05 -0.09 -1.54
CA GLY A 39 12.22 -0.73 -0.24
C GLY A 39 11.96 0.16 0.98
N ASP A 40 11.65 1.44 0.79
CA ASP A 40 11.31 2.35 1.87
C ASP A 40 10.41 3.51 1.37
N PRO A 41 9.10 3.29 1.22
CA PRO A 41 8.16 4.31 0.73
C PRO A 41 7.98 5.49 1.70
N TYR A 42 8.44 5.35 2.94
CA TYR A 42 8.38 6.36 3.99
C TYR A 42 9.76 6.81 4.47
N ARG A 43 10.82 6.52 3.70
CA ARG A 43 12.16 6.97 4.06
C ARG A 43 12.14 8.49 4.20
N GLU A 44 12.31 8.96 5.43
CA GLU A 44 12.38 10.39 5.69
C GLU A 44 13.57 10.95 4.88
N PRO A 45 13.33 11.96 4.02
CA PRO A 45 14.39 12.52 3.23
C PRO A 45 15.46 13.10 4.16
N HIS A 46 16.68 12.57 4.12
CA HIS A 46 17.80 13.13 4.86
C HIS A 46 18.21 14.45 4.22
N GLY A 47 17.70 15.53 4.78
CA GLY A 47 17.95 16.90 4.36
C GLY A 47 17.06 17.83 5.17
N ASN A 48 17.51 19.05 5.41
CA ASN A 48 16.74 20.03 6.15
C ASN A 48 15.47 20.37 5.33
N ALA A 49 14.33 19.80 5.70
CA ALA A 49 13.06 20.05 5.05
C ALA A 49 12.64 21.50 5.36
N VAL A 50 13.09 22.43 4.51
CA VAL A 50 12.63 23.81 4.56
C VAL A 50 11.18 23.79 4.12
N LYS A 51 10.26 23.92 5.07
CA LYS A 51 8.83 24.10 4.82
C LYS A 51 8.63 25.39 4.02
N VAL A 52 8.65 25.28 2.68
CA VAL A 52 8.48 26.40 1.75
C VAL A 52 7.06 26.99 1.85
N VAL A 53 6.12 26.24 2.42
CA VAL A 53 4.78 26.74 2.75
C VAL A 53 4.80 27.43 4.12
N LYS A 54 5.48 28.57 4.21
CA LYS A 54 5.37 29.47 5.37
C LYS A 54 5.36 30.96 5.03
N LEU A 55 5.01 31.34 3.79
CA LEU A 55 5.09 32.75 3.38
C LEU A 55 3.84 33.40 2.77
N ILE A 56 2.68 32.74 2.64
CA ILE A 56 1.53 33.41 2.01
C ILE A 56 0.52 34.00 3.02
N ASN A 57 0.45 33.58 4.28
CA ASN A 57 -0.48 34.22 5.23
C ASN A 57 -0.11 34.03 6.72
N ALA A 58 1.13 34.36 7.09
CA ALA A 58 1.54 34.44 8.50
C ALA A 58 1.24 35.83 9.12
N GLN A 59 0.12 36.44 8.75
CA GLN A 59 -0.44 37.60 9.45
C GLN A 59 -1.92 37.33 9.70
N GLY A 60 -2.26 36.79 10.89
CA GLY A 60 -3.65 36.70 11.34
C GLY A 60 -4.22 35.30 11.64
N ALA A 61 -3.38 34.29 11.90
CA ALA A 61 -3.86 32.96 12.30
C ALA A 61 -3.95 32.74 13.83
N GLU A 62 -4.35 33.78 14.58
CA GLU A 62 -4.75 33.64 16.00
C GLU A 62 -6.22 34.02 16.25
N ASP A 63 -6.98 34.34 15.19
CA ASP A 63 -8.42 34.63 15.28
C ASP A 63 -9.27 33.51 14.69
N TRP A 64 -10.48 33.34 15.23
CA TRP A 64 -11.47 32.33 14.82
C TRP A 64 -11.81 32.40 13.33
N ASP A 65 -11.81 33.59 12.74
CA ASP A 65 -12.06 33.79 11.30
C ASP A 65 -10.95 33.18 10.42
N GLY A 66 -9.70 33.20 10.88
CA GLY A 66 -8.58 32.59 10.16
C GLY A 66 -8.69 31.06 10.10
N TYR A 67 -9.21 30.44 11.16
CA TYR A 67 -9.47 29.00 11.19
C TYR A 67 -10.65 28.61 10.26
N LEU A 68 -11.70 29.43 10.23
CA LEU A 68 -12.88 29.20 9.37
C LEU A 68 -12.53 29.31 7.88
N ALA A 69 -11.77 30.33 7.50
CA ALA A 69 -11.29 30.51 6.13
C ALA A 69 -10.41 29.34 5.65
N ARG A 70 -9.57 28.81 6.55
CA ARG A 70 -8.74 27.62 6.28
C ARG A 70 -9.59 26.36 6.06
N LEU A 71 -10.64 26.19 6.86
CA LEU A 71 -11.56 25.06 6.74
C LEU A 71 -12.36 25.11 5.42
N GLN A 72 -12.77 26.30 5.00
CA GLN A 72 -13.46 26.47 3.73
C GLN A 72 -12.56 26.17 2.53
N LEU A 73 -11.29 26.60 2.59
CA LEU A 73 -10.29 26.26 1.57
C LEU A 73 -10.05 24.74 1.47
N PHE A 74 -9.96 24.03 2.59
CA PHE A 74 -9.86 22.56 2.63
C PHE A 74 -11.02 21.91 1.85
N TYR A 75 -12.25 22.36 2.12
CA TYR A 75 -13.44 21.83 1.45
C TYR A 75 -13.53 22.13 -0.05
N LEU A 76 -12.96 23.26 -0.50
CA LEU A 76 -12.97 23.67 -1.90
C LEU A 76 -11.86 23.01 -2.73
N THR A 77 -10.68 22.86 -2.15
CA THR A 77 -9.47 22.40 -2.86
C THR A 77 -9.26 20.89 -2.73
N GLY A 78 -9.85 20.25 -1.71
CA GLY A 78 -9.88 18.80 -1.57
C GLY A 78 -8.57 18.15 -1.12
N GLU A 79 -7.60 18.94 -0.63
CA GLU A 79 -6.42 18.44 0.10
C GLU A 79 -6.62 18.54 1.60
#